data_AF-A0A660Z6V8-F1
#
_entry.id   AF-A0A660Z6V8-F1
#
_cell.length_a   1.000
_cell.length_b   1.000
_cell.length_c   1.000
_cell.angle_alpha   90.00
_cell.angle_beta   90.00
_cell.angle_gamma   90.00
#
_symmetry.space_group_name_H-M   'P 1'
#
loop_
_entity.id
_entity.type
_entity.pdbx_description
1 polymer ?
#
loop_
_entity_poly.entity_id
_entity_poly.type
_entity_poly.pdbx_seq_one_letter_code
_entity_poly.pdbx_strand_id
1 'polypeptide(L)'
;MSLGDEAKNHRKILEDYSIEMLDQMNNIVTGALLISYSMYTFLADNTYMMLTIPFVVYGLFRYLFLVHARNFGGEVELLFTDRGMLICMISWVVVVILILYGIPNEVFQFLGGL
;
A
#
# COMPACT_ATOMS: atom_id res chain seq x y z
N MET A 1 -27.29 -25.58 -8.02
CA MET A 1 -26.08 -25.87 -8.82
C MET A 1 -25.09 -24.76 -8.50
N SER A 2 -24.02 -25.06 -7.75
CA SER A 2 -22.99 -24.06 -7.50
C SER A 2 -22.11 -23.95 -8.73
N LEU A 3 -21.76 -22.73 -9.11
CA LEU A 3 -20.88 -22.41 -10.24
C LEU A 3 -19.42 -22.72 -9.84
N GLY A 4 -19.14 -23.97 -9.47
CA GLY A 4 -17.81 -24.43 -9.04
C GLY A 4 -16.92 -24.92 -10.19
N ASP A 5 -17.52 -25.37 -11.30
CA ASP A 5 -16.76 -26.03 -12.39
C ASP A 5 -16.40 -25.10 -13.57
N GLU A 6 -17.05 -23.93 -13.73
CA GLU A 6 -16.71 -22.99 -14.82
C GLU A 6 -15.68 -21.92 -14.44
N ALA A 7 -15.37 -21.74 -13.15
CA ALA A 7 -14.39 -20.74 -12.69
C ALA A 7 -12.93 -21.12 -13.02
N LYS A 8 -12.65 -22.40 -13.32
CA LYS A 8 -11.31 -22.88 -13.68
C LYS A 8 -10.84 -22.43 -15.08
N ASN A 9 -11.72 -21.89 -15.91
CA ASN A 9 -11.41 -21.59 -17.31
C ASN A 9 -10.91 -20.17 -17.61
N HIS A 10 -10.70 -19.31 -16.62
CA HIS A 10 -10.35 -17.90 -16.89
C HIS A 10 -8.84 -17.59 -16.95
N ARG A 11 -7.96 -18.37 -16.32
CA ARG A 11 -6.49 -18.15 -16.43
C ARG A 11 -5.71 -19.45 -16.31
N LYS A 12 -5.50 -20.10 -17.45
CA LYS A 12 -4.65 -21.30 -17.64
C LYS A 12 -3.22 -21.18 -17.09
N ILE A 13 -2.72 -19.94 -16.96
CA ILE A 13 -1.38 -19.63 -16.42
C ILE A 13 -1.28 -19.85 -14.90
N LEU A 14 -2.40 -19.80 -14.15
CA LEU A 14 -2.35 -19.98 -12.68
C LEU A 14 -2.09 -21.44 -12.24
N GLU A 15 -2.21 -22.43 -13.12
CA GLU A 15 -1.90 -23.83 -12.77
C GLU A 15 -0.41 -24.04 -12.42
N ASP A 16 0.49 -23.21 -12.98
CA ASP A 16 1.93 -23.31 -12.76
C ASP A 16 2.41 -22.54 -11.51
N TYR A 17 1.56 -21.68 -10.94
CA TYR A 17 1.90 -20.89 -9.74
C TYR A 17 1.43 -21.61 -8.47
N SER A 18 2.37 -22.05 -7.64
CA SER A 18 2.03 -22.46 -6.27
C SER A 18 1.71 -21.24 -5.42
N ILE A 19 0.78 -21.40 -4.48
CA ILE A 19 0.42 -20.36 -3.50
C ILE A 19 1.66 -19.88 -2.74
N GLU A 20 2.55 -20.81 -2.38
CA GLU A 20 3.80 -20.51 -1.68
C GLU A 20 4.75 -19.62 -2.49
N MET A 21 4.87 -19.84 -3.81
CA MET A 21 5.72 -19.01 -4.66
C MET A 21 5.14 -17.60 -4.78
N LEU A 22 3.82 -17.47 -4.91
CA LEU A 22 3.14 -16.17 -4.96
C LEU A 22 3.31 -15.40 -3.64
N ASP A 23 3.17 -16.06 -2.49
CA ASP A 23 3.37 -15.44 -1.19
C ASP A 23 4.81 -14.95 -0.99
N GLN A 24 5.80 -15.73 -1.46
CA GLN A 24 7.21 -15.31 -1.43
C GLN A 24 7.46 -14.09 -2.31
N MET A 25 6.96 -14.09 -3.56
CA MET A 25 7.08 -12.94 -4.46
C MET A 25 6.41 -11.69 -3.86
N ASN A 26 5.23 -11.86 -3.27
CA ASN A 26 4.48 -10.77 -2.63
C ASN A 26 5.25 -10.18 -1.45
N ASN A 27 5.85 -11.01 -0.59
CA ASN A 27 6.66 -10.53 0.54
C ASN A 27 7.91 -9.76 0.07
N ILE A 28 8.61 -10.25 -0.96
CA ILE A 28 9.78 -9.58 -1.52
C ILE A 28 9.41 -8.21 -2.11
N VAL A 29 8.35 -8.15 -2.93
CA VAL A 29 7.88 -6.90 -3.55
C VAL A 29 7.38 -5.92 -2.50
N THR A 30 6.67 -6.38 -1.48
CA THR A 30 6.18 -5.53 -0.37
C THR A 30 7.35 -4.90 0.39
N GLY A 31 8.40 -5.67 0.69
CA GLY A 31 9.62 -5.15 1.32
C GLY A 31 10.35 -4.13 0.44
N ALA A 32 10.52 -4.45 -0.85
CA ALA A 32 11.15 -3.55 -1.81
C ALA A 32 10.37 -2.23 -1.97
N LEU A 33 9.03 -2.30 -2.00
CA LEU A 33 8.16 -1.13 -2.06
C LEU A 33 8.32 -0.25 -0.82
N LEU A 34 8.38 -0.84 0.38
CA LEU A 34 8.61 -0.09 1.61
C LEU A 34 9.96 0.62 1.61
N ILE A 35 11.02 -0.05 1.17
CA ILE A 35 12.37 0.53 1.07
C ILE A 35 12.38 1.66 0.04
N SER A 36 11.82 1.42 -1.14
CA SER A 36 11.73 2.42 -2.21
C SER A 36 10.97 3.67 -1.76
N TYR A 37 9.84 3.49 -1.08
CA TYR A 37 9.06 4.60 -0.53
C TYR A 37 9.81 5.36 0.56
N SER A 38 10.46 4.63 1.50
CA SER A 38 11.25 5.25 2.57
C SER A 38 12.42 6.06 1.99
N MET A 39 13.09 5.52 0.98
CA MET A 39 14.17 6.21 0.26
C MET A 39 13.64 7.46 -0.46
N TYR A 40 12.46 7.40 -1.09
CA TYR A 40 11.80 8.59 -1.66
C TYR A 40 11.55 9.66 -0.59
N THR A 41 10.96 9.29 0.55
CA THR A 41 10.69 10.26 1.63
C THR A 41 11.94 10.84 2.26
N PHE A 42 13.07 10.13 2.19
CA PHE A 42 14.36 10.59 2.69
C PHE A 42 15.05 11.55 1.71
N LEU A 43 14.93 11.31 0.40
CA LEU A 43 15.49 12.19 -0.64
C LEU A 43 14.61 13.41 -0.91
N ALA A 44 13.36 13.40 -0.45
CA ALA A 44 12.49 14.55 -0.61
C ALA A 44 12.98 15.73 0.23
N ASP A 45 12.96 16.93 -0.34
CA ASP A 45 13.36 18.18 0.35
C ASP A 45 12.54 18.48 1.62
N ASN A 46 11.40 17.80 1.80
CA ASN A 46 10.50 17.98 2.91
C ASN A 46 10.64 16.83 3.93
N THR A 47 11.37 17.09 5.02
CA THR A 47 11.59 16.12 6.12
C THR A 47 10.27 15.61 6.73
N TYR A 48 9.18 16.35 6.63
CA TYR A 48 7.87 15.92 7.15
C TYR A 48 7.27 14.77 6.36
N MET A 49 7.74 14.46 5.13
CA MET A 49 7.27 13.28 4.38
C MET A 49 7.54 11.97 5.11
N MET A 50 8.55 11.89 5.97
CA MET A 50 8.84 10.70 6.76
C MET A 50 7.71 10.33 7.73
N LEU A 51 6.84 11.28 8.10
CA LEU A 51 5.65 11.02 8.92
C LEU A 51 4.60 10.14 8.22
N THR A 52 4.71 9.95 6.90
CA THR A 52 3.83 9.06 6.13
C THR A 52 4.26 7.59 6.21
N ILE A 53 5.49 7.30 6.66
CA ILE A 53 6.03 5.93 6.75
C ILE A 53 5.17 5.03 7.64
N PRO A 54 4.77 5.43 8.87
CA PRO A 54 3.90 4.59 9.71
C PRO A 54 2.57 4.22 9.06
N PHE A 55 2.00 5.13 8.26
CA PHE A 55 0.77 4.86 7.51
C PHE A 55 0.99 3.82 6.41
N VAL A 56 2.07 3.96 5.62
CA VAL A 56 2.41 2.98 4.58
C VAL A 56 2.69 1.61 5.20
N VAL A 57 3.46 1.56 6.29
CA VAL A 57 3.76 0.32 7.02
C VAL A 57 2.48 -0.36 7.51
N TYR A 58 1.56 0.40 8.13
CA TYR A 58 0.26 -0.14 8.56
C TYR A 58 -0.55 -0.68 7.37
N GLY A 59 -0.61 0.06 6.26
CA GLY A 59 -1.30 -0.38 5.04
C GLY A 59 -0.75 -1.68 4.46
N LEU A 60 0.59 -1.81 4.39
CA LEU A 60 1.26 -3.02 3.89
C LEU A 60 1.04 -4.22 4.83
N PHE A 61 1.12 -4.03 6.14
CA PHE A 61 0.81 -5.11 7.09
C PHE A 61 -0.65 -5.53 7.02
N ARG A 62 -1.58 -4.58 6.90
CA ARG A 62 -3.01 -4.87 6.74
C ARG A 62 -3.29 -5.62 5.44
N TYR A 63 -2.63 -5.24 4.35
CA TYR A 63 -2.68 -5.94 3.07
C TYR A 63 -2.21 -7.38 3.21
N LEU A 64 -1.00 -7.60 3.75
CA LEU A 64 -0.45 -8.94 3.96
C LEU A 64 -1.37 -9.79 4.85
N PHE A 65 -1.90 -9.21 5.93
CA PHE A 65 -2.87 -9.89 6.80
C PHE A 65 -4.14 -10.29 6.04
N LEU A 66 -4.69 -9.40 5.21
CA LEU A 66 -5.91 -9.65 4.46
C LEU A 66 -5.70 -10.77 3.42
N VAL A 67 -4.58 -10.75 2.71
CA VAL A 67 -4.22 -11.78 1.72
C VAL A 67 -4.02 -13.14 2.38
N HIS A 68 -3.21 -13.23 3.45
CA HIS A 68 -2.85 -14.51 4.08
C HIS A 68 -3.94 -15.07 5.00
N ALA A 69 -4.62 -14.23 5.80
CA ALA A 69 -5.57 -14.71 6.81
C ALA A 69 -6.93 -15.10 6.22
N ARG A 70 -7.25 -14.64 5.00
CA ARG A 70 -8.58 -14.81 4.41
C ARG A 70 -8.56 -15.39 2.99
N ASN A 71 -7.41 -15.82 2.47
CA ASN A 71 -7.26 -16.36 1.11
C ASN A 71 -7.84 -15.45 0.01
N PHE A 72 -7.71 -14.12 0.17
CA PHE A 72 -8.29 -13.14 -0.76
C PHE A 72 -7.49 -12.94 -2.06
N GLY A 73 -6.56 -13.84 -2.40
CA GLY A 73 -5.68 -13.73 -3.57
C GLY A 73 -6.41 -13.61 -4.93
N GLY A 74 -7.69 -13.98 -5.00
CA GLY A 74 -8.50 -13.92 -6.23
C GLY A 74 -9.45 -12.72 -6.36
N GLU A 75 -9.71 -11.97 -5.28
CA GLU A 75 -10.79 -10.97 -5.23
C GLU A 75 -10.27 -9.62 -4.75
N VAL A 76 -9.57 -8.91 -5.63
CA VAL A 76 -9.01 -7.57 -5.36
C VAL A 76 -10.11 -6.56 -4.97
N GLU A 77 -11.34 -6.77 -5.41
CA GLU A 77 -12.53 -5.97 -5.06
C GLU A 77 -12.82 -5.99 -3.55
N LEU A 78 -12.49 -7.10 -2.89
CA LEU A 78 -12.72 -7.28 -1.46
C LEU A 78 -11.72 -6.48 -0.61
N LEU A 79 -10.57 -6.11 -1.19
CA LEU A 79 -9.61 -5.19 -0.59
C LEU A 79 -10.21 -3.78 -0.39
N PHE A 80 -11.07 -3.35 -1.31
CA PHE A 80 -11.84 -2.11 -1.21
C PHE A 80 -13.05 -2.23 -0.27
N THR A 81 -13.40 -3.44 0.17
CA THR A 81 -14.49 -3.65 1.15
C THR A 81 -14.00 -3.51 2.59
N ASP A 82 -12.70 -3.74 2.86
CA ASP A 82 -12.14 -3.56 4.21
C ASP A 82 -12.04 -2.06 4.55
N ARG A 83 -12.93 -1.62 5.46
CA ARG A 83 -12.98 -0.23 5.94
C ARG A 83 -11.65 0.24 6.52
N GLY A 84 -10.88 -0.64 7.16
CA GLY A 84 -9.58 -0.29 7.76
C GLY A 84 -8.53 0.06 6.70
N MET A 85 -8.47 -0.74 5.63
CA MET A 85 -7.58 -0.50 4.50
C MET A 85 -7.91 0.81 3.77
N LEU A 86 -9.21 1.05 3.50
CA LEU A 86 -9.67 2.28 2.88
C LEU A 86 -9.35 3.52 3.72
N ILE A 87 -9.63 3.49 5.02
CA ILE A 87 -9.33 4.62 5.92
C ILE A 87 -7.83 4.91 5.94
N CYS A 88 -6.98 3.88 5.99
CA CYS A 88 -5.53 4.06 5.94
C CYS A 88 -5.09 4.71 4.62
N MET A 89 -5.59 4.20 3.49
CA MET A 89 -5.23 4.71 2.17
C MET A 89 -5.66 6.17 2.01
N ILE A 90 -6.89 6.51 2.39
CA ILE A 90 -7.41 7.89 2.34
C ILE A 90 -6.59 8.79 3.27
N SER A 91 -6.34 8.37 4.51
CA SER A 91 -5.56 9.15 5.48
C SER A 91 -4.14 9.40 4.97
N TRP A 92 -3.51 8.40 4.36
CA TRP A 92 -2.19 8.53 3.76
C TRP A 92 -2.19 9.54 2.61
N VAL A 93 -3.14 9.45 1.67
CA VAL A 93 -3.28 10.42 0.55
C VAL A 93 -3.49 11.84 1.08
N VAL A 94 -4.35 12.02 2.08
CA VAL A 94 -4.60 13.32 2.70
C VAL A 94 -3.32 13.89 3.32
N VAL A 95 -2.58 13.08 4.10
CA VAL A 95 -1.32 13.52 4.72
C VAL A 95 -0.28 13.89 3.65
N VAL A 96 -0.14 13.10 2.58
CA VAL A 96 0.77 13.41 1.47
C VAL A 96 0.41 14.72 0.78
N ILE A 97 -0.87 14.95 0.48
CA ILE A 97 -1.34 16.21 -0.14
C ILE A 97 -1.08 17.40 0.79
N LEU A 98 -1.38 17.26 2.09
CA LEU A 98 -1.13 18.33 3.07
C LEU A 98 0.36 18.69 3.17
N ILE A 99 1.25 17.69 3.15
CA ILE A 99 2.70 17.93 3.20
C ILE A 99 3.21 18.58 1.92
N LEU A 100 2.73 18.14 0.75
CA LEU A 100 3.18 18.66 -0.55
C LEU A 100 2.63 20.06 -0.86
N TYR A 101 1.36 20.33 -0.56
CA TYR A 101 0.69 21.58 -0.93
C TYR A 101 0.57 22.59 0.22
N GLY A 102 0.61 22.15 1.49
CA GLY A 102 0.12 22.95 2.62
C GLY A 102 1.16 23.59 3.53
N ILE A 103 2.43 23.17 3.54
CA ILE A 103 3.40 23.60 4.57
C ILE A 103 4.66 24.32 4.04
N PRO A 104 5.22 24.09 2.84
CA PRO A 104 6.51 24.68 2.52
C PRO A 104 6.44 26.21 2.32
N ASN A 105 5.36 26.78 1.77
CA ASN A 105 5.36 28.21 1.43
C ASN A 105 5.22 29.15 2.65
N GLU A 106 4.38 28.77 3.62
CA GLU A 106 4.15 29.56 4.85
C GLU A 106 5.29 29.39 5.86
N VAL A 107 5.86 28.18 5.98
CA VAL A 107 6.98 27.91 6.89
C VAL A 107 8.30 28.47 6.36
N PHE A 108 8.55 28.45 5.04
CA PHE A 108 9.71 29.16 4.46
C PHE A 108 9.61 30.67 4.59
N GLN A 109 8.41 31.27 4.47
CA GLN A 109 8.24 32.71 4.71
C GLN A 109 8.47 33.07 6.19
N PHE A 110 8.05 32.23 7.13
CA PHE A 110 8.22 32.49 8.56
C PHE A 110 9.69 32.34 9.04
N LEU A 111 10.49 31.50 8.38
CA LEU A 111 11.91 31.27 8.71
C LEU A 111 12.90 32.06 7.83
N GLY A 112 12.51 32.49 6.63
CA GLY A 112 13.32 33.35 5.75
C GLY A 112 13.18 34.86 6.04
N GLY A 113 12.39 35.21 7.06
CA GLY A 113 12.13 36.59 7.51
C GLY A 113 12.75 36.96 8.86
N LEU A 114 13.64 36.14 9.41
CA LEU A 114 14.46 36.43 10.60
C LEU A 114 15.95 36.28 10.30
#